data_AF-A0A7Y4VCK6-F1
#
_entry.id   AF-A0A7Y4VCK6-F1
#
_cell.length_a   1.000
_cell.length_b   1.000
_cell.length_c   1.000
_cell.angle_alpha   90.00
_cell.angle_beta   90.00
_cell.angle_gamma   90.00
#
_symmetry.space_group_name_H-M   'P 1'
#
loop_
_entity.id
_entity.type
_entity.pdbx_description
1 polymer ?
#
loop_
_entity_poly.entity_id
_entity_poly.type
_entity_poly.pdbx_seq_one_letter_code
_entity_poly.pdbx_strand_id
1 'polypeptide(L)'
;ATAEAKPTPVLQPFTKSHSTAGADTPEAKTSGIGHRILFVGGETGWYQGIQHEITAARPNWQSRQVETPADGVSALASDHFHAVVLGTKAADDASLTQSIEKHSGHVLRVVLCEGDDRAGLTRWNKPGVTPLPKSTDAKSLVSNVSRALRLQSWTTDAGLKKLLSSLRKLPAMPKLYSQVTAELSSPNGSIEIVAGFIAQDPVMTAKILQLVNSAFFALGREVSDPQEAVVFLGAERTRSLILLAGVFTQFDDVKCHGFSADAVWNHSLQVAAFARTIAMAELKNAKAAEAAYTAGLVHDMGKLILAANVPTMCSSIDSIQHSKHLVQRDAELQVLGTTHAELAACLLGAWGLPLPVLEAVAWHHCPLKSDDSGFSLLTAVHVANVFAHENENSLSANAPSEKLDHDYLIQVQLADRPNPWREACKLPLKPDEVVTPRLKTRLK
;
A
#
# COMPACT_ATOMS: atom_id res chain seq x y z
N ALA A 1 10.86 -62.42 3.77
CA ALA A 1 9.98 -62.05 4.89
C ALA A 1 9.25 -60.77 4.49
N THR A 2 7.93 -60.79 4.57
CA THR A 2 7.05 -59.65 4.31
C THR A 2 7.14 -58.62 5.45
N ALA A 3 7.10 -57.34 5.11
CA ALA A 3 6.85 -56.25 6.05
C ALA A 3 5.94 -55.23 5.36
N GLU A 4 4.79 -54.96 5.97
CA GLU A 4 3.67 -54.26 5.33
C GLU A 4 3.84 -52.73 5.40
N ALA A 5 3.66 -52.05 4.26
CA ALA A 5 3.52 -50.59 4.24
C ALA A 5 2.05 -50.23 4.56
N LYS A 6 1.82 -49.55 5.68
CA LYS A 6 0.48 -49.06 6.06
C LYS A 6 -0.01 -48.00 5.06
N PRO A 7 -1.27 -48.06 4.58
CA PRO A 7 -1.82 -47.02 3.72
C PRO A 7 -2.20 -45.76 4.52
N THR A 8 -1.81 -44.60 3.98
CA THR A 8 -2.22 -43.27 4.47
C THR A 8 -3.73 -43.06 4.26
N PRO A 9 -4.49 -42.50 5.23
CA PRO A 9 -5.94 -42.41 5.12
C PRO A 9 -6.39 -41.40 4.05
N VAL A 10 -7.28 -41.86 3.16
CA VAL A 10 -7.97 -41.03 2.17
C VAL A 10 -9.06 -40.22 2.87
N LEU A 11 -8.98 -38.89 2.82
CA LEU A 11 -10.04 -38.00 3.27
C LEU A 11 -11.23 -38.06 2.30
N GLN A 12 -12.36 -38.61 2.75
CA GLN A 12 -13.61 -38.59 1.99
C GLN A 12 -14.28 -37.20 2.04
N PRO A 13 -14.99 -36.78 0.98
CA PRO A 13 -15.67 -35.50 0.93
C PRO A 13 -16.89 -35.46 1.85
N PHE A 14 -16.98 -34.45 2.72
CA PHE A 14 -18.16 -34.21 3.54
C PHE A 14 -19.32 -33.68 2.68
N THR A 15 -20.33 -34.53 2.47
CA THR A 15 -21.64 -34.12 1.97
C THR A 15 -22.57 -33.78 3.14
N LYS A 16 -23.08 -32.54 3.20
CA LYS A 16 -24.28 -32.21 3.99
C LYS A 16 -25.17 -31.18 3.29
N SER A 17 -26.30 -31.69 2.80
CA SER A 17 -27.66 -31.12 2.85
C SER A 17 -27.84 -29.60 2.68
N HIS A 18 -28.62 -29.24 1.65
CA HIS A 18 -29.24 -27.91 1.53
C HIS A 18 -30.00 -27.49 2.79
N SER A 19 -29.79 -26.23 3.18
CA SER A 19 -30.72 -25.45 4.00
C SER A 19 -30.83 -24.06 3.37
N THR A 20 -31.98 -23.76 2.77
CA THR A 20 -32.28 -22.44 2.22
C THR A 20 -32.71 -21.50 3.34
N ALA A 21 -31.77 -20.72 3.87
CA ALA A 21 -32.04 -19.60 4.76
C ALA A 21 -31.37 -18.35 4.17
N GLY A 22 -32.06 -17.21 4.24
CA GLY A 22 -31.67 -15.99 3.54
C GLY A 22 -30.28 -15.49 3.92
N ALA A 23 -29.47 -15.16 2.92
CA ALA A 23 -28.18 -14.51 3.10
C ALA A 23 -28.37 -13.01 3.39
N ASP A 24 -28.86 -12.69 4.59
CA ASP A 24 -28.59 -11.39 5.21
C ASP A 24 -27.10 -11.39 5.62
N THR A 25 -26.23 -11.11 4.64
CA THR A 25 -24.87 -10.64 4.97
C THR A 25 -25.02 -9.39 5.84
N PRO A 26 -24.38 -9.32 7.01
CA PRO A 26 -24.35 -8.09 7.78
C PRO A 26 -23.50 -7.08 7.00
N GLU A 27 -24.16 -6.20 6.24
CA GLU A 27 -23.58 -4.94 5.78
C GLU A 27 -23.06 -4.21 7.02
N ALA A 28 -21.75 -4.33 7.26
CA ALA A 28 -21.07 -3.64 8.33
C ALA A 28 -21.00 -2.15 7.98
N LYS A 29 -22.13 -1.45 8.16
CA LYS A 29 -22.14 0.00 8.35
C LYS A 29 -21.13 0.31 9.43
N THR A 30 -20.04 0.95 9.05
CA THR A 30 -18.93 1.32 9.91
C THR A 30 -19.34 2.45 10.85
N SER A 31 -20.18 2.13 11.85
CA SER A 31 -20.33 2.93 13.06
C SER A 31 -18.94 3.12 13.66
N GLY A 32 -18.40 4.34 13.52
CA GLY A 32 -16.96 4.58 13.63
C GLY A 32 -16.36 4.06 14.92
N ILE A 33 -15.32 3.22 14.81
CA ILE A 33 -14.58 2.68 15.94
C ILE A 33 -14.04 3.85 16.77
N GLY A 34 -14.33 3.83 18.07
CA GLY A 34 -13.88 4.86 18.99
C GLY A 34 -12.40 4.71 19.32
N HIS A 35 -11.56 5.57 18.77
CA HIS A 35 -10.12 5.55 19.02
C HIS A 35 -9.73 6.54 20.14
N ARG A 36 -8.67 6.20 20.88
CA ARG A 36 -8.13 7.01 21.99
C ARG A 36 -6.73 7.49 21.62
N ILE A 37 -6.49 8.80 21.67
CA ILE A 37 -5.22 9.43 21.29
C ILE A 37 -4.60 10.13 22.50
N LEU A 38 -3.31 9.90 22.75
CA LEU A 38 -2.51 10.60 23.75
C LEU A 38 -1.59 11.62 23.06
N PHE A 39 -1.62 12.88 23.49
CA PHE A 39 -0.71 13.93 23.06
C PHE A 39 0.31 14.20 24.18
N VAL A 40 1.62 14.18 23.87
CA VAL A 40 2.70 14.32 24.88
C VAL A 40 3.67 15.45 24.53
N GLY A 41 3.71 16.47 25.40
CA GLY A 41 4.59 17.63 25.33
C GLY A 41 4.32 18.58 24.17
N GLY A 42 4.90 19.79 24.18
CA GLY A 42 4.70 20.82 23.14
C GLY A 42 3.78 21.97 23.59
N GLU A 43 3.32 22.80 22.64
CA GLU A 43 2.55 24.03 22.95
C GLU A 43 1.05 23.76 23.17
N THR A 44 0.57 24.01 24.38
CA THR A 44 -0.82 23.71 24.80
C THR A 44 -1.90 24.31 23.90
N GLY A 45 -1.69 25.51 23.34
CA GLY A 45 -2.66 26.14 22.44
C GLY A 45 -2.89 25.39 21.13
N TRP A 46 -1.83 24.79 20.56
CA TRP A 46 -1.94 24.00 19.32
C TRP A 46 -2.76 22.72 19.55
N TYR A 47 -2.51 22.02 20.67
CA TYR A 47 -3.23 20.81 21.03
C TYR A 47 -4.71 21.07 21.33
N GLN A 48 -5.04 22.16 22.01
CA GLN A 48 -6.44 22.51 22.30
C GLN A 48 -7.24 22.80 21.01
N GLY A 49 -6.65 23.50 20.04
CA GLY A 49 -7.26 23.72 18.73
C GLY A 49 -7.54 22.40 18.00
N ILE A 50 -6.51 21.55 17.86
CA ILE A 50 -6.64 20.27 17.17
C ILE A 50 -7.55 19.29 17.91
N GLN A 51 -7.58 19.29 19.24
CA GLN A 51 -8.52 18.48 20.02
C GLN A 51 -9.99 18.80 19.68
N HIS A 52 -10.32 20.08 19.55
CA HIS A 52 -11.66 20.51 19.16
C HIS A 52 -12.01 20.02 17.75
N GLU A 53 -11.12 20.23 16.78
CA GLU A 53 -11.31 19.80 15.39
C GLU A 53 -11.39 18.26 15.23
N ILE A 54 -10.56 17.49 15.96
CA ILE A 54 -10.65 16.03 16.02
C ILE A 54 -12.03 15.60 16.51
N THR A 55 -12.54 16.22 17.56
CA THR A 55 -13.84 15.88 18.16
C THR A 55 -14.99 16.23 17.21
N ALA A 56 -14.88 17.34 16.47
CA ALA A 56 -15.84 17.71 15.43
C ALA A 56 -15.81 16.75 14.22
N ALA A 57 -14.62 16.34 13.77
CA ALA A 57 -14.44 15.43 12.63
C ALA A 57 -14.78 13.97 12.96
N ARG A 58 -14.53 13.51 14.19
CA ARG A 58 -14.77 12.15 14.69
C ARG A 58 -15.31 12.19 16.13
N PRO A 59 -16.63 12.38 16.33
CA PRO A 59 -17.23 12.47 17.67
C PRO A 59 -17.01 11.26 18.59
N ASN A 60 -16.73 10.08 18.01
CA ASN A 60 -16.45 8.85 18.76
C ASN A 60 -14.99 8.76 19.26
N TRP A 61 -14.11 9.70 18.88
CA TRP A 61 -12.70 9.69 19.28
C TRP A 61 -12.50 10.45 20.60
N GLN A 62 -11.59 9.94 21.43
CA GLN A 62 -11.18 10.58 22.67
C GLN A 62 -9.73 11.02 22.58
N SER A 63 -9.42 12.20 23.10
CA SER A 63 -8.06 12.73 23.18
C SER A 63 -7.71 13.13 24.61
N ARG A 64 -6.49 12.79 25.03
CA ARG A 64 -5.89 13.21 26.31
C ARG A 64 -4.58 13.92 26.01
N GLN A 65 -4.35 15.08 26.61
CA GLN A 65 -3.07 15.77 26.56
C GLN A 65 -2.33 15.61 27.88
N VAL A 66 -1.00 15.50 27.83
CA VAL A 66 -0.10 15.59 28.98
C VAL A 66 1.14 16.42 28.62
N GLU A 67 1.70 17.14 29.59
CA GLU A 67 2.77 18.12 29.34
C GLU A 67 4.17 17.51 29.32
N THR A 68 4.44 16.48 30.14
CA THR A 68 5.78 15.88 30.25
C THR A 68 5.83 14.42 29.75
N PRO A 69 7.02 13.92 29.34
CA PRO A 69 7.20 12.51 29.02
C PRO A 69 6.88 11.57 30.20
N ALA A 70 7.13 11.99 31.44
CA ALA A 70 6.83 11.22 32.64
C ALA A 70 5.31 11.04 32.86
N ASP A 71 4.53 12.09 32.59
CA ASP A 71 3.06 12.01 32.57
C ASP A 71 2.57 11.11 31.42
N GLY A 72 3.26 11.13 30.28
CA GLY A 72 3.02 10.22 29.16
C GLY A 72 3.21 8.75 29.52
N VAL A 73 4.31 8.42 30.21
CA VAL A 73 4.55 7.07 30.76
C VAL A 73 3.43 6.67 31.74
N SER A 74 3.03 7.58 32.62
CA SER A 74 1.98 7.35 33.63
C SER A 74 0.58 7.19 33.00
N ALA A 75 0.28 7.92 31.92
CA ALA A 75 -0.94 7.78 31.15
C ALA A 75 -0.98 6.42 30.44
N LEU A 76 0.11 6.02 29.76
CA LEU A 76 0.19 4.71 29.08
C LEU A 76 0.06 3.53 30.05
N ALA A 77 0.53 3.67 31.30
CA ALA A 77 0.38 2.65 32.33
C ALA A 77 -1.02 2.57 32.96
N SER A 78 -1.85 3.61 32.81
CA SER A 78 -3.20 3.70 33.43
C SER A 78 -4.36 3.60 32.44
N ASP A 79 -4.12 3.90 31.16
CA ASP A 79 -5.13 4.00 30.11
C ASP A 79 -4.67 3.31 28.82
N HIS A 80 -5.58 2.62 28.13
CA HIS A 80 -5.32 2.15 26.78
C HIS A 80 -5.44 3.29 25.75
N PHE A 81 -4.43 3.44 24.89
CA PHE A 81 -4.43 4.34 23.74
C PHE A 81 -4.18 3.58 22.43
N HIS A 82 -4.79 4.05 21.36
CA HIS A 82 -4.57 3.55 20.00
C HIS A 82 -3.43 4.30 19.30
N ALA A 83 -3.26 5.59 19.59
CA ALA A 83 -2.20 6.40 19.05
C ALA A 83 -1.59 7.34 20.09
N VAL A 84 -0.29 7.60 19.95
CA VAL A 84 0.47 8.58 20.73
C VAL A 84 1.10 9.57 19.75
N VAL A 85 0.79 10.86 19.92
CA VAL A 85 1.31 11.97 19.13
C VAL A 85 2.31 12.74 19.98
N LEU A 86 3.54 12.86 19.48
CA LEU A 86 4.69 13.37 20.23
C LEU A 86 5.26 14.63 19.55
N GLY A 87 5.60 15.66 20.33
CA GLY A 87 6.58 16.65 19.89
C GLY A 87 7.99 16.04 19.84
N THR A 88 8.89 16.57 19.01
CA THR A 88 10.26 16.04 18.84
C THR A 88 11.02 15.81 20.16
N LYS A 89 10.93 16.75 21.12
CA LYS A 89 11.53 16.62 22.46
C LYS A 89 10.99 15.43 23.25
N ALA A 90 9.69 15.16 23.18
CA ALA A 90 9.07 14.00 23.84
C ALA A 90 9.41 12.70 23.10
N ALA A 91 9.59 12.76 21.78
CA ALA A 91 10.02 11.61 20.99
C ALA A 91 11.46 11.17 21.28
N ASP A 92 12.34 12.07 21.73
CA ASP A 92 13.69 11.75 22.17
C ASP A 92 13.78 11.18 23.61
N ASP A 93 12.68 11.15 24.37
CA ASP A 93 12.66 10.56 25.71
C ASP A 93 12.71 9.02 25.63
N ALA A 94 13.75 8.44 26.25
CA ALA A 94 13.98 7.01 26.25
C ALA A 94 12.98 6.22 27.12
N SER A 95 12.49 6.82 28.22
CA SER A 95 11.54 6.18 29.13
C SER A 95 10.15 6.11 28.51
N LEU A 96 9.72 7.19 27.85
CA LEU A 96 8.49 7.24 27.08
C LEU A 96 8.55 6.32 25.86
N THR A 97 9.66 6.34 25.11
CA THR A 97 9.88 5.41 24.00
C THR A 97 9.78 3.96 24.44
N GLN A 98 10.49 3.57 25.51
CA GLN A 98 10.42 2.21 26.05
C GLN A 98 9.02 1.87 26.60
N SER A 99 8.27 2.83 27.15
CA SER A 99 6.89 2.61 27.57
C SER A 99 5.97 2.33 26.38
N ILE A 100 6.06 3.11 25.30
CA ILE A 100 5.31 2.86 24.05
C ILE A 100 5.66 1.48 23.49
N GLU A 101 6.94 1.11 23.46
CA GLU A 101 7.43 -0.21 23.01
C GLU A 101 6.97 -1.37 23.90
N LYS A 102 6.89 -1.20 25.22
CA LYS A 102 6.34 -2.22 26.12
C LYS A 102 4.85 -2.49 25.89
N HIS A 103 4.12 -1.51 25.36
CA HIS A 103 2.72 -1.63 24.95
C HIS A 103 2.57 -1.92 23.44
N SER A 104 3.66 -2.15 22.69
CA SER A 104 3.63 -2.24 21.23
C SER A 104 3.15 -3.61 20.72
N GLY A 105 1.83 -3.77 20.73
CA GLY A 105 1.09 -4.54 19.73
C GLY A 105 0.06 -3.71 18.95
N HIS A 106 -0.35 -2.56 19.50
CA HIS A 106 -1.56 -1.82 19.08
C HIS A 106 -1.46 -0.29 19.18
N VAL A 107 -0.29 0.27 19.50
CA VAL A 107 -0.12 1.71 19.71
C VAL A 107 0.65 2.32 18.55
N LEU A 108 -0.03 3.16 17.76
CA LEU A 108 0.59 3.96 16.71
C LEU A 108 1.42 5.10 17.31
N ARG A 109 2.66 5.29 16.84
CA ARG A 109 3.51 6.43 17.21
C ARG A 109 3.59 7.45 16.09
N VAL A 110 3.12 8.66 16.36
CA VAL A 110 3.21 9.83 15.46
C VAL A 110 4.17 10.85 16.06
N VAL A 111 5.05 11.43 15.25
CA VAL A 111 6.00 12.47 15.68
C VAL A 111 5.77 13.73 14.85
N LEU A 112 5.53 14.85 15.53
CA LEU A 112 5.35 16.17 14.94
C LEU A 112 6.72 16.86 14.79
N CYS A 113 7.16 17.02 13.55
CA CYS A 113 8.40 17.70 13.18
C CYS A 113 8.15 19.18 12.89
N GLU A 114 9.04 20.08 13.31
CA GLU A 114 8.89 21.53 13.06
C GLU A 114 8.84 21.86 11.55
N GLY A 115 8.10 22.91 11.19
CA GLY A 115 7.38 23.02 9.91
C GLY A 115 8.16 23.00 8.57
N ASP A 116 9.48 23.18 8.59
CA ASP A 116 10.36 23.13 7.41
C ASP A 116 11.51 22.12 7.54
N ASP A 117 11.55 21.34 8.62
CA ASP A 117 12.67 20.46 8.94
C ASP A 117 12.63 19.15 8.11
N ARG A 118 13.12 19.23 6.86
CA ARG A 118 13.35 18.05 6.01
C ARG A 118 14.28 17.04 6.69
N ALA A 119 15.28 17.50 7.45
CA ALA A 119 16.17 16.60 8.19
C ALA A 119 15.45 15.91 9.36
N GLY A 120 14.51 16.59 10.02
CA GLY A 120 13.63 16.06 11.07
C GLY A 120 12.65 15.03 10.54
N LEU A 121 11.98 15.30 9.41
CA LEU A 121 11.12 14.31 8.74
C LEU A 121 11.94 13.06 8.34
N THR A 122 13.14 13.22 7.79
CA THR A 122 14.06 12.10 7.49
C THR A 122 14.49 11.37 8.76
N ARG A 123 14.88 12.09 9.83
CA ARG A 123 15.32 11.53 11.12
C ARG A 123 14.26 10.63 11.77
N TRP A 124 12.99 11.00 11.65
CA TRP A 124 11.87 10.29 12.25
C TRP A 124 11.18 9.31 11.29
N ASN A 125 11.62 9.21 10.04
CA ASN A 125 11.16 8.18 9.09
C ASN A 125 11.81 6.82 9.41
N LYS A 126 11.37 6.20 10.50
CA LYS A 126 11.86 4.92 11.03
C LYS A 126 10.70 3.92 11.13
N PRO A 127 10.97 2.60 11.06
CA PRO A 127 9.94 1.58 11.27
C PRO A 127 9.14 1.82 12.57
N GLY A 128 7.82 1.79 12.48
CA GLY A 128 6.91 2.04 13.61
C GLY A 128 6.69 3.52 13.98
N VAL A 129 7.33 4.48 13.31
CA VAL A 129 7.15 5.92 13.54
C VAL A 129 6.56 6.60 12.31
N THR A 130 5.48 7.36 12.50
CA THR A 130 4.89 8.21 11.45
C THR A 130 5.27 9.67 11.67
N PRO A 131 6.26 10.22 10.93
CA PRO A 131 6.59 11.64 11.01
C PRO A 131 5.54 12.47 10.25
N LEU A 132 5.07 13.56 10.86
CA LEU A 132 4.17 14.55 10.27
C LEU A 132 4.71 15.97 10.53
N PRO A 133 4.55 16.94 9.60
CA PRO A 133 4.83 18.35 9.89
C PRO A 133 3.94 18.89 11.03
N LYS A 134 4.45 19.78 11.88
CA LYS A 134 3.66 20.49 12.91
C LYS A 134 2.61 21.44 12.30
N SER A 135 2.76 21.78 11.03
CA SER A 135 1.77 22.47 10.19
C SER A 135 0.62 21.57 9.70
N THR A 136 0.59 20.28 10.07
CA THR A 136 -0.52 19.36 9.75
C THR A 136 -1.80 19.78 10.48
N ASP A 137 -2.86 20.06 9.72
CA ASP A 137 -4.20 20.34 10.26
C ASP A 137 -4.85 19.10 10.90
N ALA A 138 -5.91 19.28 11.68
CA ALA A 138 -6.56 18.16 12.36
C ALA A 138 -7.18 17.15 11.40
N LYS A 139 -7.73 17.59 10.25
CA LYS A 139 -8.32 16.70 9.23
C LYS A 139 -7.26 15.72 8.70
N SER A 140 -6.07 16.24 8.42
CA SER A 140 -4.91 15.50 7.91
C SER A 140 -4.31 14.60 8.99
N LEU A 141 -4.26 15.04 10.25
CA LEU A 141 -3.85 14.20 11.38
C LEU A 141 -4.84 13.04 11.60
N VAL A 142 -6.15 13.32 11.62
CA VAL A 142 -7.22 12.32 11.75
C VAL A 142 -7.16 11.31 10.61
N SER A 143 -7.00 11.76 9.36
CA SER A 143 -6.83 10.87 8.20
C SER A 143 -5.62 9.95 8.38
N ASN A 144 -4.45 10.50 8.69
CA ASN A 144 -3.23 9.71 8.88
C ASN A 144 -3.34 8.70 10.03
N VAL A 145 -3.92 9.09 11.17
CA VAL A 145 -4.14 8.18 12.31
C VAL A 145 -5.19 7.12 11.98
N SER A 146 -6.33 7.49 11.37
CA SER A 146 -7.39 6.55 10.96
C SER A 146 -6.80 5.48 10.03
N ARG A 147 -6.07 5.93 9.02
CA ARG A 147 -5.38 5.06 8.07
C ARG A 147 -4.37 4.15 8.76
N ALA A 148 -3.48 4.69 9.59
CA ALA A 148 -2.46 3.89 10.25
C ALA A 148 -3.02 2.85 11.25
N LEU A 149 -4.24 3.05 11.76
CA LEU A 149 -4.99 2.12 12.61
C LEU A 149 -5.90 1.13 11.85
N ARG A 150 -6.24 1.44 10.59
CA ARG A 150 -6.84 0.48 9.63
C ARG A 150 -5.77 -0.41 9.02
N LEU A 151 -4.62 0.17 8.69
CA LEU A 151 -3.33 -0.49 8.74
C LEU A 151 -3.01 -0.80 10.23
N GLN A 152 -1.93 -1.47 10.61
CA GLN A 152 -1.83 -2.24 11.88
C GLN A 152 -2.93 -3.33 12.09
N SER A 153 -4.24 -3.04 11.97
CA SER A 153 -5.29 -4.06 12.13
C SER A 153 -5.14 -5.22 11.13
N TRP A 154 -4.73 -4.92 9.89
CA TRP A 154 -4.34 -5.92 8.89
C TRP A 154 -3.13 -6.80 9.26
N THR A 155 -2.10 -6.29 9.96
CA THR A 155 -0.98 -7.10 10.46
C THR A 155 -1.39 -7.93 11.68
N THR A 156 -2.54 -7.59 12.29
CA THR A 156 -3.19 -8.43 13.29
C THR A 156 -4.15 -9.47 12.70
N ASP A 157 -4.45 -9.42 11.40
CA ASP A 157 -5.38 -10.33 10.72
C ASP A 157 -4.93 -11.80 10.82
N ALA A 158 -5.91 -12.69 10.98
CA ALA A 158 -5.68 -14.12 11.17
C ALA A 158 -5.27 -14.83 9.88
N GLY A 159 -5.81 -14.42 8.73
CA GLY A 159 -5.43 -14.92 7.41
C GLY A 159 -4.01 -14.53 7.06
N LEU A 160 -3.66 -13.24 7.20
CA LEU A 160 -2.30 -12.77 6.94
C LEU A 160 -1.27 -13.38 7.89
N LYS A 161 -1.55 -13.47 9.20
CA LYS A 161 -0.66 -14.17 10.15
C LYS A 161 -0.43 -15.64 9.77
N LYS A 162 -1.49 -16.36 9.41
CA LYS A 162 -1.41 -17.75 8.95
C LYS A 162 -0.58 -17.86 7.68
N LEU A 163 -0.81 -16.99 6.70
CA LEU A 163 -0.05 -16.95 5.46
C LEU A 163 1.44 -16.67 5.75
N LEU A 164 1.77 -15.61 6.48
CA LEU A 164 3.14 -15.26 6.87
C LEU A 164 3.87 -16.42 7.56
N SER A 165 3.18 -17.17 8.44
CA SER A 165 3.76 -18.35 9.10
C SER A 165 4.08 -19.52 8.15
N SER A 166 3.52 -19.53 6.93
CA SER A 166 3.76 -20.54 5.90
C SER A 166 4.81 -20.13 4.86
N LEU A 167 5.17 -18.85 4.78
CA LEU A 167 6.17 -18.36 3.84
C LEU A 167 7.58 -18.78 4.29
N ARG A 168 8.37 -19.31 3.36
CA ARG A 168 9.78 -19.73 3.58
C ARG A 168 10.79 -18.80 2.90
N LYS A 169 10.37 -18.14 1.82
CA LYS A 169 11.16 -17.24 0.98
C LYS A 169 10.45 -15.88 0.92
N LEU A 170 10.56 -15.12 2.01
CA LEU A 170 10.30 -13.69 1.98
C LEU A 170 11.50 -13.01 1.31
N PRO A 171 11.29 -12.01 0.42
CA PRO A 171 12.40 -11.26 -0.14
C PRO A 171 13.02 -10.39 0.96
N ALA A 172 14.34 -10.21 0.91
CA ALA A 172 15.02 -9.19 1.69
C ALA A 172 14.87 -7.83 0.99
N MET A 173 14.89 -6.74 1.76
CA MET A 173 15.01 -5.39 1.18
C MET A 173 16.32 -5.30 0.38
N PRO A 174 16.30 -4.90 -0.91
CA PRO A 174 17.51 -4.83 -1.71
C PRO A 174 18.54 -3.87 -1.10
N LYS A 175 19.79 -4.32 -0.96
CA LYS A 175 20.86 -3.47 -0.37
C LYS A 175 21.06 -2.18 -1.17
N LEU A 176 21.02 -2.26 -2.50
CA LEU A 176 21.12 -1.08 -3.36
C LEU A 176 19.96 -0.09 -3.12
N TYR A 177 18.74 -0.58 -2.88
CA TYR A 177 17.60 0.27 -2.54
C TYR A 177 17.84 1.04 -1.24
N SER A 178 18.37 0.40 -0.19
CA SER A 178 18.64 1.10 1.07
C SER A 178 19.76 2.13 0.94
N GLN A 179 20.81 1.85 0.16
CA GLN A 179 21.88 2.80 -0.14
C GLN A 179 21.36 4.03 -0.90
N VAL A 180 20.59 3.81 -1.98
CA VAL A 180 19.98 4.90 -2.78
C VAL A 180 18.96 5.68 -1.95
N THR A 181 18.18 5.02 -1.09
CA THR A 181 17.22 5.70 -0.20
C THR A 181 17.92 6.61 0.82
N ALA A 182 19.03 6.14 1.42
CA ALA A 182 19.83 6.95 2.33
C ALA A 182 20.44 8.18 1.63
N GLU A 183 21.00 7.98 0.44
CA GLU A 183 21.60 9.05 -0.38
C GLU A 183 20.58 10.11 -0.78
N LEU A 184 19.43 9.71 -1.32
CA LEU A 184 18.35 10.64 -1.71
C LEU A 184 17.66 11.33 -0.52
N SER A 185 17.86 10.82 0.70
CA SER A 185 17.39 11.45 1.93
C SER A 185 18.43 12.39 2.57
N SER A 186 19.67 12.39 2.07
CA SER A 186 20.75 13.25 2.54
C SER A 186 20.54 14.70 2.07
N PRO A 187 20.80 15.72 2.92
CA PRO A 187 20.82 17.13 2.49
C PRO A 187 21.81 17.40 1.35
N ASN A 188 22.86 16.58 1.25
CA ASN A 188 23.93 16.68 0.24
C ASN A 188 23.85 15.54 -0.80
N GLY A 189 22.69 14.92 -0.97
CA GLY A 189 22.50 13.75 -1.85
C GLY A 189 22.77 14.08 -3.32
N SER A 190 23.47 13.18 -4.02
CA SER A 190 23.90 13.35 -5.42
C SER A 190 23.35 12.26 -6.36
N ILE A 191 22.94 12.67 -7.56
CA ILE A 191 22.50 11.76 -8.63
C ILE A 191 23.69 10.93 -9.15
N GLU A 192 24.87 11.54 -9.19
CA GLU A 192 26.13 10.94 -9.57
C GLU A 192 26.53 9.82 -8.59
N ILE A 193 26.33 10.03 -7.28
CA ILE A 193 26.54 8.99 -6.25
C ILE A 193 25.53 7.84 -6.41
N VAL A 194 24.25 8.14 -6.66
CA VAL A 194 23.23 7.11 -6.95
C VAL A 194 23.59 6.28 -8.19
N ALA A 195 24.02 6.93 -9.27
CA ALA A 195 24.51 6.25 -10.47
C ALA A 195 25.75 5.39 -10.17
N GLY A 196 26.68 5.90 -9.36
CA GLY A 196 27.87 5.18 -8.90
C GLY A 196 27.54 3.93 -8.07
N PHE A 197 26.46 3.94 -7.27
CA PHE A 197 26.00 2.73 -6.58
C PHE A 197 25.40 1.71 -7.54
N ILE A 198 24.65 2.14 -8.56
CA ILE A 198 24.07 1.23 -9.57
C ILE A 198 25.19 0.58 -10.39
N ALA A 199 26.18 1.37 -10.83
CA ALA A 199 27.32 0.89 -11.61
C ALA A 199 28.20 -0.16 -10.88
N GLN A 200 28.14 -0.21 -9.55
CA GLN A 200 28.80 -1.24 -8.73
C GLN A 200 28.05 -2.57 -8.66
N ASP A 201 26.79 -2.62 -9.11
CA ASP A 201 25.96 -3.83 -9.21
C ASP A 201 25.68 -4.12 -10.70
N PRO A 202 26.42 -5.06 -11.33
CA PRO A 202 26.26 -5.37 -12.75
C PRO A 202 24.87 -5.90 -13.12
N VAL A 203 24.19 -6.60 -12.20
CA VAL A 203 22.85 -7.15 -12.45
C VAL A 203 21.82 -6.03 -12.46
N MET A 204 21.91 -5.11 -11.50
CA MET A 204 21.04 -3.93 -11.45
C MET A 204 21.32 -2.96 -12.59
N THR A 205 22.60 -2.74 -12.93
CA THR A 205 23.00 -1.96 -14.12
C THR A 205 22.34 -2.53 -15.38
N ALA A 206 22.47 -3.84 -15.62
CA ALA A 206 21.85 -4.48 -16.77
C ALA A 206 20.31 -4.34 -16.77
N LYS A 207 19.64 -4.61 -15.64
CA LYS A 207 18.16 -4.49 -15.57
C LYS A 207 17.69 -3.03 -15.74
N ILE A 208 18.39 -2.02 -15.21
CA ILE A 208 18.04 -0.60 -15.39
C ILE A 208 18.27 -0.14 -16.84
N LEU A 209 19.40 -0.49 -17.46
CA LEU A 209 19.68 -0.13 -18.86
C LEU A 209 18.70 -0.83 -19.82
N GLN A 210 18.45 -2.13 -19.64
CA GLN A 210 17.46 -2.89 -20.42
C GLN A 210 16.07 -2.27 -20.31
N LEU A 211 15.68 -1.84 -19.11
CA LEU A 211 14.41 -1.19 -18.87
C LEU A 211 14.32 0.17 -19.56
N VAL A 212 15.33 1.03 -19.43
CA VAL A 212 15.37 2.37 -20.06
C VAL A 212 15.33 2.26 -21.58
N ASN A 213 16.00 1.26 -22.16
CA ASN A 213 15.99 1.00 -23.60
C ASN A 213 14.76 0.21 -24.10
N SER A 214 13.83 -0.16 -23.21
CA SER A 214 12.63 -0.90 -23.61
C SER A 214 11.63 -0.02 -24.37
N ALA A 215 10.81 -0.65 -25.21
CA ALA A 215 9.75 0.02 -25.96
C ALA A 215 8.76 0.82 -25.07
N PHE A 216 8.66 0.48 -23.78
CA PHE A 216 7.86 1.19 -22.78
C PHE A 216 8.30 2.64 -22.58
N PHE A 217 9.61 2.91 -22.57
CA PHE A 217 10.15 4.26 -22.42
C PHE A 217 10.32 4.99 -23.76
N ALA A 218 10.16 4.28 -24.89
CA ALA A 218 10.12 4.81 -26.25
C ALA A 218 11.27 5.79 -26.58
N LEU A 219 12.48 5.50 -26.09
CA LEU A 219 13.67 6.31 -26.39
C LEU A 219 14.07 6.17 -27.87
N GLY A 220 14.32 7.31 -28.52
CA GLY A 220 14.82 7.37 -29.90
C GLY A 220 16.31 7.03 -30.07
N ARG A 221 16.98 6.57 -29.00
CA ARG A 221 18.38 6.14 -28.97
C ARG A 221 18.61 5.16 -27.82
N GLU A 222 19.67 4.38 -27.92
CA GLU A 222 20.15 3.53 -26.83
C GLU A 222 20.87 4.37 -25.76
N VAL A 223 20.66 3.99 -24.50
CA VAL A 223 21.37 4.46 -23.29
C VAL A 223 22.22 3.30 -22.79
N SER A 224 23.54 3.48 -22.77
CA SER A 224 24.50 2.47 -22.32
C SER A 224 25.16 2.81 -20.98
N ASP A 225 24.91 4.02 -20.46
CA ASP A 225 25.53 4.54 -19.25
C ASP A 225 24.53 4.63 -18.07
N PRO A 226 24.88 4.13 -16.86
CA PRO A 226 24.00 4.19 -15.70
C PRO A 226 23.66 5.62 -15.27
N GLN A 227 24.59 6.57 -15.33
CA GLN A 227 24.33 7.96 -14.93
C GLN A 227 23.32 8.63 -15.86
N GLU A 228 23.45 8.42 -17.17
CA GLU A 228 22.47 8.83 -18.17
C GLU A 228 21.09 8.22 -17.91
N ALA A 229 21.03 6.93 -17.57
CA ALA A 229 19.78 6.27 -17.18
C ALA A 229 19.14 6.91 -15.93
N VAL A 230 19.91 7.21 -14.87
CA VAL A 230 19.39 7.90 -13.68
C VAL A 230 18.96 9.34 -14.00
N VAL A 231 19.65 10.05 -14.90
CA VAL A 231 19.25 11.40 -15.32
C VAL A 231 17.93 11.37 -16.11
N PHE A 232 17.75 10.42 -17.03
CA PHE A 232 16.51 10.26 -17.80
C PHE A 232 15.31 9.82 -16.94
N LEU A 233 15.51 8.85 -16.04
CA LEU A 233 14.49 8.39 -15.10
C LEU A 233 14.25 9.41 -13.98
N GLY A 234 15.27 10.15 -13.57
CA GLY A 234 15.26 10.88 -12.30
C GLY A 234 15.36 9.96 -11.08
N ALA A 235 15.78 10.54 -9.96
CA ALA A 235 16.08 9.84 -8.71
C ALA A 235 14.94 8.95 -8.16
N GLU A 236 13.73 9.50 -8.02
CA GLU A 236 12.62 8.79 -7.36
C GLU A 236 12.13 7.57 -8.16
N ARG A 237 12.06 7.68 -9.49
CA ARG A 237 11.71 6.54 -10.37
C ARG A 237 12.82 5.50 -10.35
N THR A 238 14.09 5.92 -10.43
CA THR A 238 15.25 5.02 -10.30
C THR A 238 15.21 4.23 -8.99
N ARG A 239 14.99 4.90 -7.84
CA ARG A 239 14.86 4.24 -6.53
C ARG A 239 13.73 3.21 -6.52
N SER A 240 12.58 3.55 -7.11
CA SER A 240 11.41 2.66 -7.20
C SER A 240 11.70 1.43 -8.08
N LEU A 241 12.39 1.61 -9.20
CA LEU A 241 12.76 0.54 -10.12
C LEU A 241 13.81 -0.40 -9.53
N ILE A 242 14.78 0.13 -8.76
CA ILE A 242 15.73 -0.70 -7.99
C ILE A 242 14.99 -1.56 -6.95
N LEU A 243 13.94 -1.03 -6.31
CA LEU A 243 13.11 -1.80 -5.38
C LEU A 243 12.45 -2.98 -6.10
N LEU A 244 11.72 -2.70 -7.19
CA LEU A 244 11.01 -3.75 -7.93
C LEU A 244 12.01 -4.77 -8.52
N ALA A 245 13.02 -4.32 -9.25
CA ALA A 245 14.03 -5.18 -9.86
C ALA A 245 14.72 -6.08 -8.84
N GLY A 246 15.06 -5.53 -7.66
CA GLY A 246 15.71 -6.26 -6.57
C GLY A 246 14.82 -7.26 -5.85
N VAL A 247 13.50 -7.15 -5.96
CA VAL A 247 12.59 -8.20 -5.51
C VAL A 247 12.41 -9.26 -6.58
N PHE A 248 12.25 -8.87 -7.84
CA PHE A 248 12.15 -9.80 -8.96
C PHE A 248 13.38 -10.70 -9.10
N THR A 249 14.61 -10.18 -8.96
CA THR A 249 15.84 -11.00 -8.97
C THR A 249 15.87 -12.09 -7.89
N GLN A 250 15.17 -11.91 -6.77
CA GLN A 250 15.03 -12.93 -5.74
C GLN A 250 14.02 -14.03 -6.12
N PHE A 251 13.29 -13.87 -7.22
CA PHE A 251 12.22 -14.74 -7.71
C PHE A 251 12.36 -15.15 -9.19
N ASP A 252 13.46 -14.82 -9.87
CA ASP A 252 13.71 -15.19 -11.28
C ASP A 252 13.62 -16.74 -11.53
N ASP A 253 13.84 -17.58 -10.49
CA ASP A 253 13.72 -19.06 -10.55
C ASP A 253 12.31 -19.63 -10.27
N VAL A 254 11.28 -18.80 -10.04
CA VAL A 254 9.96 -19.28 -9.57
C VAL A 254 9.21 -20.06 -10.66
N LYS A 255 8.93 -21.34 -10.37
CA LYS A 255 8.13 -22.23 -11.22
C LYS A 255 6.76 -22.47 -10.59
N CYS A 256 5.78 -21.67 -10.99
CA CYS A 256 4.37 -21.85 -10.65
C CYS A 256 3.56 -21.97 -11.95
N HIS A 257 2.75 -23.03 -12.09
CA HIS A 257 1.89 -23.19 -13.26
C HIS A 257 0.86 -22.06 -13.33
N GLY A 258 0.61 -21.52 -14.53
CA GLY A 258 -0.31 -20.38 -14.74
C GLY A 258 0.27 -19.01 -14.38
N PHE A 259 1.41 -18.95 -13.69
CA PHE A 259 2.05 -17.70 -13.29
C PHE A 259 3.12 -17.26 -14.28
N SER A 260 3.19 -15.95 -14.56
CA SER A 260 4.28 -15.34 -15.33
C SER A 260 4.82 -14.12 -14.58
N ALA A 261 6.08 -14.18 -14.16
CA ALA A 261 6.75 -13.03 -13.55
C ALA A 261 6.81 -11.86 -14.53
N ASP A 262 7.15 -12.10 -15.81
CA ASP A 262 7.20 -11.06 -16.84
C ASP A 262 5.84 -10.38 -17.06
N ALA A 263 4.73 -11.10 -16.92
CA ALA A 263 3.40 -10.50 -16.98
C ALA A 263 3.17 -9.53 -15.80
N VAL A 264 3.48 -9.96 -14.57
CA VAL A 264 3.40 -9.10 -13.37
C VAL A 264 4.32 -7.89 -13.49
N TRP A 265 5.54 -8.06 -14.01
CA TRP A 265 6.50 -6.96 -14.24
C TRP A 265 5.95 -5.91 -15.21
N ASN A 266 5.48 -6.34 -16.37
CA ASN A 266 4.95 -5.44 -17.40
C ASN A 266 3.66 -4.74 -16.94
N HIS A 267 2.78 -5.46 -16.25
CA HIS A 267 1.59 -4.91 -15.61
C HIS A 267 1.95 -3.84 -14.58
N SER A 268 2.84 -4.15 -13.62
CA SER A 268 3.37 -3.19 -12.63
C SER A 268 3.94 -1.92 -13.28
N LEU A 269 4.71 -2.03 -14.37
CA LEU A 269 5.21 -0.86 -15.09
C LEU A 269 4.08 0.00 -15.69
N GLN A 270 3.09 -0.64 -16.32
CA GLN A 270 1.94 0.05 -16.92
C GLN A 270 1.09 0.76 -15.87
N VAL A 271 0.76 0.08 -14.78
CA VAL A 271 0.04 0.67 -13.63
C VAL A 271 0.83 1.83 -13.02
N ALA A 272 2.15 1.71 -12.86
CA ALA A 272 2.98 2.81 -12.38
C ALA A 272 2.91 4.05 -13.28
N ALA A 273 3.00 3.90 -14.61
CA ALA A 273 2.92 5.01 -15.56
C ALA A 273 1.52 5.65 -15.61
N PHE A 274 0.45 4.87 -15.58
CA PHE A 274 -0.91 5.40 -15.53
C PHE A 274 -1.17 6.10 -14.19
N ALA A 275 -0.80 5.50 -13.04
CA ALA A 275 -0.98 6.10 -11.72
C ALA A 275 -0.24 7.45 -11.60
N ARG A 276 1.00 7.52 -12.12
CA ARG A 276 1.77 8.76 -12.22
C ARG A 276 1.08 9.82 -13.09
N THR A 277 0.55 9.42 -14.23
CA THR A 277 -0.12 10.31 -15.19
C THR A 277 -1.41 10.88 -14.61
N ILE A 278 -2.23 10.03 -13.99
CA ILE A 278 -3.47 10.39 -13.31
C ILE A 278 -3.19 11.36 -12.14
N ALA A 279 -2.23 11.02 -11.27
CA ALA A 279 -1.86 11.86 -10.14
C ALA A 279 -1.27 13.22 -10.57
N MET A 280 -0.52 13.26 -11.67
CA MET A 280 -0.02 14.52 -12.25
C MET A 280 -1.18 15.38 -12.80
N ALA A 281 -2.15 14.77 -13.48
CA ALA A 281 -3.29 15.48 -14.07
C ALA A 281 -4.17 16.13 -12.99
N GLU A 282 -4.47 15.43 -11.89
CA GLU A 282 -5.30 15.96 -10.80
C GLU A 282 -4.54 16.91 -9.89
N LEU A 283 -3.39 16.51 -9.36
CA LEU A 283 -2.71 17.23 -8.29
C LEU A 283 -1.71 18.28 -8.78
N LYS A 284 -1.29 18.21 -10.05
CA LYS A 284 -0.23 19.06 -10.65
C LYS A 284 1.04 19.10 -9.81
N ASN A 285 1.33 18.00 -9.10
CA ASN A 285 2.37 17.89 -8.09
C ASN A 285 3.29 16.71 -8.43
N ALA A 286 4.52 17.01 -8.83
CA ALA A 286 5.50 16.00 -9.22
C ALA A 286 5.82 15.00 -8.09
N LYS A 287 5.94 15.45 -6.84
CA LYS A 287 6.23 14.56 -5.70
C LYS A 287 5.09 13.57 -5.45
N ALA A 288 3.84 14.02 -5.57
CA ALA A 288 2.68 13.13 -5.46
C ALA A 288 2.60 12.15 -6.64
N ALA A 289 2.93 12.61 -7.86
CA ALA A 289 2.98 11.75 -9.04
C ALA A 289 4.07 10.66 -8.94
N GLU A 290 5.28 10.97 -8.44
CA GLU A 290 6.31 9.94 -8.22
C GLU A 290 5.95 8.98 -7.08
N ALA A 291 5.21 9.43 -6.06
CA ALA A 291 4.67 8.54 -5.03
C ALA A 291 3.60 7.60 -5.60
N ALA A 292 2.73 8.09 -6.50
CA ALA A 292 1.77 7.27 -7.24
C ALA A 292 2.47 6.26 -8.17
N TYR A 293 3.55 6.69 -8.85
CA TYR A 293 4.42 5.78 -9.63
C TYR A 293 4.97 4.65 -8.75
N THR A 294 5.55 5.00 -7.59
CA THR A 294 6.09 4.02 -6.64
C THR A 294 5.01 3.01 -6.22
N ALA A 295 3.83 3.50 -5.84
CA ALA A 295 2.73 2.65 -5.39
C ALA A 295 2.19 1.73 -6.49
N GLY A 296 1.97 2.26 -7.69
CA GLY A 296 1.55 1.47 -8.85
C GLY A 296 2.61 0.45 -9.29
N LEU A 297 3.90 0.74 -9.09
CA LEU A 297 4.98 -0.18 -9.45
C LEU A 297 5.00 -1.42 -8.53
N VAL A 298 4.74 -1.25 -7.23
CA VAL A 298 4.85 -2.33 -6.23
C VAL A 298 3.51 -2.95 -5.81
N HIS A 299 2.38 -2.49 -6.36
CA HIS A 299 1.03 -2.92 -5.95
C HIS A 299 0.85 -4.45 -5.97
N ASP A 300 1.36 -5.08 -7.03
CA ASP A 300 1.18 -6.48 -7.35
C ASP A 300 2.32 -7.40 -6.88
N MET A 301 3.33 -6.84 -6.21
CA MET A 301 4.54 -7.55 -5.77
C MET A 301 4.24 -8.78 -4.90
N GLY A 302 3.10 -8.79 -4.21
CA GLY A 302 2.60 -9.92 -3.42
C GLY A 302 2.35 -11.18 -4.25
N LYS A 303 1.97 -11.05 -5.53
CA LYS A 303 1.71 -12.20 -6.42
C LYS A 303 2.97 -13.04 -6.64
N LEU A 304 4.16 -12.41 -6.71
CA LEU A 304 5.46 -13.09 -6.78
C LEU A 304 5.74 -13.90 -5.50
N ILE A 305 5.47 -13.29 -4.34
CA ILE A 305 5.69 -13.92 -3.03
C ILE A 305 4.77 -15.14 -2.87
N LEU A 306 3.50 -15.01 -3.28
CA LEU A 306 2.56 -16.13 -3.30
C LEU A 306 3.05 -17.26 -4.23
N ALA A 307 3.36 -16.95 -5.50
CA ALA A 307 3.85 -17.93 -6.47
C ALA A 307 5.12 -18.66 -6.02
N ALA A 308 6.02 -17.96 -5.31
CA ALA A 308 7.27 -18.52 -4.80
C ALA A 308 7.11 -19.43 -3.57
N ASN A 309 6.07 -19.23 -2.76
CA ASN A 309 5.94 -19.86 -1.45
C ASN A 309 4.78 -20.86 -1.34
N VAL A 310 3.66 -20.57 -2.01
CA VAL A 310 2.41 -21.33 -1.92
C VAL A 310 1.82 -21.68 -3.31
N PRO A 311 2.63 -22.21 -4.27
CA PRO A 311 2.19 -22.44 -5.65
C PRO A 311 0.96 -23.35 -5.76
N THR A 312 0.78 -24.31 -4.84
CA THR A 312 -0.42 -25.17 -4.78
C THR A 312 -1.69 -24.40 -4.37
N MET A 313 -1.55 -23.35 -3.56
CA MET A 313 -2.66 -22.44 -3.24
C MET A 313 -2.93 -21.51 -4.42
N CYS A 314 -1.90 -21.04 -5.15
CA CYS A 314 -2.09 -20.29 -6.40
C CYS A 314 -2.93 -21.09 -7.41
N SER A 315 -2.60 -22.36 -7.67
CA SER A 315 -3.42 -23.22 -8.55
C SER A 315 -4.85 -23.45 -8.02
N SER A 316 -5.06 -23.36 -6.70
CA SER A 316 -6.40 -23.43 -6.09
C SER A 316 -7.18 -22.13 -6.26
N ILE A 317 -6.52 -20.97 -6.19
CA ILE A 317 -7.06 -19.65 -6.50
C ILE A 317 -7.49 -19.62 -7.97
N ASP A 318 -6.62 -20.00 -8.90
CA ASP A 318 -6.92 -20.08 -10.33
C ASP A 318 -8.15 -20.96 -10.61
N SER A 319 -8.21 -22.13 -9.98
CA SER A 319 -9.33 -23.07 -10.13
C SER A 319 -10.66 -22.49 -9.61
N ILE A 320 -10.64 -21.80 -8.47
CA ILE A 320 -11.82 -21.14 -7.90
C ILE A 320 -12.23 -19.91 -8.73
N GLN A 321 -11.27 -19.14 -9.24
CA GLN A 321 -11.52 -17.99 -10.11
C GLN A 321 -12.28 -18.40 -11.37
N HIS A 322 -11.83 -19.46 -12.05
CA HIS A 322 -12.49 -20.00 -13.24
C HIS A 322 -13.83 -20.66 -12.94
N SER A 323 -13.92 -21.49 -11.89
CA SER A 323 -15.15 -22.25 -11.59
C SER A 323 -16.29 -21.43 -10.98
N LYS A 324 -15.97 -20.29 -10.34
CA LYS A 324 -16.96 -19.40 -9.72
C LYS A 324 -17.07 -18.01 -10.37
N HIS A 325 -16.31 -17.74 -11.43
CA HIS A 325 -16.23 -16.44 -12.11
C HIS A 325 -15.95 -15.26 -11.15
N LEU A 326 -15.04 -15.45 -10.21
CA LEU A 326 -14.65 -14.43 -9.23
C LEU A 326 -13.54 -13.53 -9.77
N VAL A 327 -13.38 -12.33 -9.20
CA VAL A 327 -12.16 -11.53 -9.34
C VAL A 327 -11.04 -12.13 -8.46
N GLN A 328 -9.78 -11.84 -8.79
CA GLN A 328 -8.61 -12.43 -8.13
C GLN A 328 -8.65 -12.26 -6.60
N ARG A 329 -8.96 -11.04 -6.13
CA ARG A 329 -9.11 -10.71 -4.70
C ARG A 329 -10.04 -11.68 -3.95
N ASP A 330 -11.18 -12.02 -4.53
CA ASP A 330 -12.22 -12.79 -3.84
C ASP A 330 -11.91 -14.30 -3.85
N ALA A 331 -11.17 -14.76 -4.86
CA ALA A 331 -10.61 -16.11 -4.90
C ALA A 331 -9.47 -16.27 -3.87
N GLU A 332 -8.58 -15.27 -3.75
CA GLU A 332 -7.53 -15.22 -2.73
C GLU A 332 -8.10 -15.23 -1.31
N LEU A 333 -9.09 -14.38 -1.01
CA LEU A 333 -9.74 -14.35 0.30
C LEU A 333 -10.37 -15.70 0.68
N GLN A 334 -10.93 -16.44 -0.27
CA GLN A 334 -11.49 -17.77 -0.02
C GLN A 334 -10.44 -18.86 0.24
N VAL A 335 -9.24 -18.76 -0.35
CA VAL A 335 -8.18 -19.79 -0.22
C VAL A 335 -7.19 -19.46 0.90
N LEU A 336 -6.76 -18.20 1.00
CA LEU A 336 -5.71 -17.73 1.90
C LEU A 336 -6.26 -17.07 3.17
N GLY A 337 -7.46 -16.47 3.10
CA GLY A 337 -8.00 -15.58 4.14
C GLY A 337 -7.42 -14.16 4.11
N THR A 338 -6.60 -13.83 3.12
CA THR A 338 -6.00 -12.51 2.86
C THR A 338 -5.71 -12.39 1.36
N THR A 339 -5.02 -11.32 0.94
CA THR A 339 -4.78 -10.97 -0.47
C THR A 339 -3.29 -10.73 -0.77
N HIS A 340 -2.89 -10.80 -2.05
CA HIS A 340 -1.57 -10.36 -2.49
C HIS A 340 -1.29 -8.89 -2.12
N ALA A 341 -2.31 -8.04 -2.21
CA ALA A 341 -2.29 -6.62 -1.89
C ALA A 341 -1.91 -6.36 -0.42
N GLU A 342 -2.59 -7.03 0.51
CA GLU A 342 -2.31 -6.94 1.95
C GLU A 342 -0.94 -7.54 2.31
N LEU A 343 -0.54 -8.65 1.66
CA LEU A 343 0.79 -9.23 1.82
C LEU A 343 1.91 -8.30 1.34
N ALA A 344 1.77 -7.73 0.15
CA ALA A 344 2.74 -6.81 -0.45
C ALA A 344 2.95 -5.60 0.45
N ALA A 345 1.87 -4.98 0.89
CA ALA A 345 1.93 -3.77 1.69
C ALA A 345 2.40 -4.03 3.13
N CYS A 346 2.13 -5.21 3.72
CA CYS A 346 2.74 -5.64 4.97
C CYS A 346 4.28 -5.69 4.87
N LEU A 347 4.81 -6.27 3.81
CA LEU A 347 6.25 -6.34 3.55
C LEU A 347 6.86 -4.96 3.30
N LEU A 348 6.23 -4.14 2.46
CA LEU A 348 6.67 -2.77 2.18
C LEU A 348 6.64 -1.88 3.44
N GLY A 349 5.70 -2.13 4.36
CA GLY A 349 5.66 -1.49 5.67
C GLY A 349 6.85 -1.87 6.55
N ALA A 350 7.26 -3.14 6.53
CA ALA A 350 8.50 -3.58 7.20
C ALA A 350 9.78 -2.97 6.58
N TRP A 351 9.72 -2.54 5.31
CA TRP A 351 10.79 -1.79 4.63
C TRP A 351 10.69 -0.27 4.78
N GLY A 352 9.72 0.23 5.56
CA GLY A 352 9.57 1.65 5.85
C GLY A 352 9.04 2.51 4.70
N LEU A 353 8.29 1.93 3.75
CA LEU A 353 7.63 2.73 2.72
C LEU A 353 6.54 3.64 3.33
N PRO A 354 6.32 4.85 2.77
CA PRO A 354 5.36 5.80 3.33
C PRO A 354 3.93 5.26 3.37
N LEU A 355 3.20 5.59 4.43
CA LEU A 355 1.82 5.17 4.68
C LEU A 355 0.86 5.37 3.48
N PRO A 356 0.93 6.45 2.67
CA PRO A 356 0.11 6.58 1.44
C PRO A 356 0.42 5.55 0.36
N VAL A 357 1.66 5.07 0.28
CA VAL A 357 2.04 3.98 -0.64
C VAL A 357 1.48 2.66 -0.10
N LEU A 358 1.61 2.41 1.20
CA LEU A 358 1.10 1.19 1.83
C LEU A 358 -0.42 1.06 1.65
N GLU A 359 -1.19 2.14 1.85
CA GLU A 359 -2.64 2.16 1.64
C GLU A 359 -3.03 1.90 0.17
N ALA A 360 -2.37 2.56 -0.77
CA ALA A 360 -2.64 2.36 -2.19
C ALA A 360 -2.37 0.89 -2.60
N VAL A 361 -1.26 0.31 -2.13
CA VAL A 361 -0.97 -1.12 -2.33
C VAL A 361 -1.98 -2.00 -1.59
N ALA A 362 -2.42 -1.64 -0.38
CA ALA A 362 -3.36 -2.42 0.42
C ALA A 362 -4.74 -2.60 -0.24
N TRP A 363 -5.29 -1.49 -0.76
CA TRP A 363 -6.72 -1.35 -1.01
C TRP A 363 -7.06 -0.99 -2.46
N HIS A 364 -6.12 -1.05 -3.41
CA HIS A 364 -6.41 -0.80 -4.83
C HIS A 364 -7.54 -1.67 -5.40
N HIS A 365 -7.81 -2.84 -4.82
CA HIS A 365 -8.96 -3.71 -5.16
C HIS A 365 -10.24 -3.46 -4.36
N CYS A 366 -10.20 -2.59 -3.35
CA CYS A 366 -11.34 -2.29 -2.48
C CYS A 366 -11.20 -0.88 -1.85
N PRO A 367 -11.17 0.18 -2.67
CA PRO A 367 -10.78 1.51 -2.24
C PRO A 367 -11.76 2.15 -1.23
N LEU A 368 -13.02 1.70 -1.19
CA LEU A 368 -14.00 1.98 -0.12
C LEU A 368 -13.53 1.63 1.31
N LYS A 369 -12.43 0.87 1.49
CA LYS A 369 -11.80 0.68 2.81
C LYS A 369 -11.19 1.98 3.37
N SER A 370 -10.90 2.97 2.53
CA SER A 370 -10.37 4.27 2.93
C SER A 370 -11.47 5.28 3.31
N ASP A 371 -11.14 6.17 4.24
CA ASP A 371 -11.96 7.33 4.64
C ASP A 371 -11.64 8.58 3.80
N ASP A 372 -10.95 8.44 2.66
CA ASP A 372 -10.61 9.56 1.78
C ASP A 372 -11.86 10.33 1.31
N SER A 373 -11.74 11.65 1.25
CA SER A 373 -12.78 12.61 0.85
C SER A 373 -12.40 13.43 -0.38
N GLY A 374 -11.42 12.94 -1.15
CA GLY A 374 -10.81 13.59 -2.30
C GLY A 374 -9.71 12.70 -2.89
N PHE A 375 -9.06 13.16 -3.97
CA PHE A 375 -8.04 12.39 -4.67
C PHE A 375 -6.86 11.99 -3.76
N SER A 376 -6.43 10.72 -3.87
CA SER A 376 -5.27 10.18 -3.16
C SER A 376 -4.45 9.22 -4.03
N LEU A 377 -3.34 8.71 -3.51
CA LEU A 377 -2.54 7.69 -4.22
C LEU A 377 -3.33 6.41 -4.45
N LEU A 378 -4.26 6.07 -3.55
CA LEU A 378 -5.17 4.95 -3.69
C LEU A 378 -6.09 5.15 -4.90
N THR A 379 -6.63 6.36 -5.10
CA THR A 379 -7.39 6.72 -6.31
C THR A 379 -6.55 6.48 -7.56
N ALA A 380 -5.31 6.98 -7.57
CA ALA A 380 -4.40 6.86 -8.71
C ALA A 380 -4.12 5.39 -9.08
N VAL A 381 -3.81 4.54 -8.09
CA VAL A 381 -3.45 3.13 -8.31
C VAL A 381 -4.68 2.27 -8.66
N HIS A 382 -5.82 2.47 -7.98
CA HIS A 382 -7.05 1.75 -8.31
C HIS A 382 -7.47 1.96 -9.77
N VAL A 383 -7.54 3.22 -10.21
CA VAL A 383 -7.93 3.58 -11.58
C VAL A 383 -6.88 3.07 -12.58
N ALA A 384 -5.59 3.23 -12.28
CA ALA A 384 -4.50 2.76 -13.14
C ALA A 384 -4.48 1.24 -13.33
N ASN A 385 -4.77 0.47 -12.28
CA ASN A 385 -4.89 -0.99 -12.34
C ASN A 385 -6.01 -1.43 -13.30
N VAL A 386 -7.22 -0.88 -13.12
CA VAL A 386 -8.35 -1.16 -14.01
C VAL A 386 -8.03 -0.75 -15.45
N PHE A 387 -7.38 0.40 -15.66
CA PHE A 387 -6.97 0.86 -16.99
C PHE A 387 -5.92 -0.04 -17.66
N ALA A 388 -4.95 -0.55 -16.90
CA ALA A 388 -3.97 -1.50 -17.40
C ALA A 388 -4.62 -2.83 -17.81
N HIS A 389 -5.47 -3.39 -16.94
CA HIS A 389 -6.21 -4.61 -17.26
C HIS A 389 -7.15 -4.47 -18.45
N GLU A 390 -7.78 -3.30 -18.68
CA GLU A 390 -8.58 -3.07 -19.89
C GLU A 390 -7.72 -3.01 -21.16
N ASN A 391 -6.55 -2.38 -21.07
CA ASN A 391 -5.60 -2.25 -22.17
C ASN A 391 -4.98 -3.62 -22.55
N GLU A 392 -4.72 -4.47 -21.56
CA GLU A 392 -4.30 -5.87 -21.72
C GLU A 392 -5.43 -6.76 -22.28
N ASN A 393 -6.63 -6.72 -21.65
CA ASN A 393 -7.77 -7.57 -22.03
C ASN A 393 -8.46 -7.15 -23.33
N SER A 394 -8.08 -6.02 -23.93
CA SER A 394 -8.41 -5.71 -25.32
C SER A 394 -7.93 -6.79 -26.31
N LEU A 395 -7.07 -7.72 -25.86
CA LEU A 395 -6.57 -8.87 -26.59
C LEU A 395 -7.18 -10.24 -26.16
N SER A 396 -7.98 -10.31 -25.07
CA SER A 396 -8.62 -11.57 -24.63
C SER A 396 -9.93 -11.35 -23.86
N ALA A 397 -11.03 -11.93 -24.33
CA ALA A 397 -12.39 -11.45 -24.04
C ALA A 397 -13.16 -12.13 -22.89
N ASN A 398 -12.60 -13.12 -22.18
CA ASN A 398 -13.38 -14.06 -21.36
C ASN A 398 -13.01 -14.16 -19.86
N ALA A 399 -12.09 -13.33 -19.35
CA ALA A 399 -11.78 -13.29 -17.91
C ALA A 399 -12.68 -12.30 -17.16
N PRO A 400 -13.13 -12.60 -15.91
CA PRO A 400 -13.79 -11.61 -15.07
C PRO A 400 -12.78 -10.51 -14.69
N SER A 401 -12.86 -9.35 -15.35
CA SER A 401 -12.00 -8.21 -15.06
C SER A 401 -12.53 -7.38 -13.90
N GLU A 402 -11.61 -6.77 -13.16
CA GLU A 402 -11.94 -5.70 -12.23
C GLU A 402 -12.55 -4.50 -12.95
N LYS A 403 -13.29 -3.69 -12.20
CA LYS A 403 -14.00 -2.50 -12.66
C LYS A 403 -13.71 -1.34 -11.73
N LEU A 404 -13.95 -0.13 -12.23
CA LEU A 404 -13.90 1.06 -11.39
C LEU A 404 -14.94 0.96 -10.25
N ASP A 405 -14.51 1.24 -9.04
CA ASP A 405 -15.37 1.35 -7.87
C ASP A 405 -16.09 2.70 -7.91
N HIS A 406 -17.29 2.70 -8.51
CA HIS A 406 -18.11 3.90 -8.70
C HIS A 406 -18.54 4.54 -7.38
N ASP A 407 -18.83 3.73 -6.35
CA ASP A 407 -19.23 4.24 -5.04
C ASP A 407 -18.05 4.96 -4.36
N TYR A 408 -16.82 4.43 -4.49
CA TYR A 408 -15.61 5.13 -4.08
C TYR A 408 -15.38 6.42 -4.87
N LEU A 409 -15.51 6.40 -6.21
CA LEU A 409 -15.34 7.60 -7.02
C LEU A 409 -16.38 8.69 -6.68
N ILE A 410 -17.60 8.31 -6.27
CA ILE A 410 -18.59 9.24 -5.71
C ILE A 410 -18.14 9.76 -4.34
N GLN A 411 -17.64 8.91 -3.43
CA GLN A 411 -17.13 9.30 -2.11
C GLN A 411 -16.03 10.36 -2.21
N VAL A 412 -15.07 10.19 -3.14
CA VAL A 412 -13.97 11.15 -3.35
C VAL A 412 -14.32 12.32 -4.28
N GLN A 413 -15.56 12.39 -4.77
CA GLN A 413 -16.08 13.45 -5.65
C GLN A 413 -15.43 13.53 -7.05
N LEU A 414 -15.13 12.37 -7.64
CA LEU A 414 -14.39 12.24 -8.92
C LEU A 414 -15.06 11.30 -9.94
N ALA A 415 -16.37 11.08 -9.83
CA ALA A 415 -17.11 10.17 -10.71
C ALA A 415 -17.12 10.57 -12.20
N ASP A 416 -16.86 11.84 -12.51
CA ASP A 416 -16.75 12.41 -13.87
C ASP A 416 -15.33 12.34 -14.46
N ARG A 417 -14.31 12.06 -13.63
CA ARG A 417 -12.89 12.09 -14.00
C ARG A 417 -12.36 10.89 -14.84
N PRO A 418 -12.98 9.69 -14.89
CA PRO A 418 -12.42 8.56 -15.63
C PRO A 418 -12.09 8.82 -17.11
N ASN A 419 -12.93 9.55 -17.85
CA ASN A 419 -12.68 9.87 -19.26
C ASN A 419 -11.52 10.88 -19.44
N PRO A 420 -11.45 12.00 -18.69
CA PRO A 420 -10.25 12.85 -18.62
C PRO A 420 -8.96 12.09 -18.28
N TRP A 421 -9.03 11.09 -17.40
CA TRP A 421 -7.88 10.24 -17.06
C TRP A 421 -7.47 9.29 -18.19
N ARG A 422 -8.44 8.72 -18.93
CA ARG A 422 -8.17 7.91 -20.13
C ARG A 422 -7.45 8.73 -21.19
N GLU A 423 -7.92 9.94 -21.48
CA GLU A 423 -7.30 10.85 -22.44
C GLU A 423 -5.84 11.16 -22.05
N ALA A 424 -5.60 11.53 -20.78
CA ALA A 424 -4.25 11.77 -20.26
C ALA A 424 -3.34 10.53 -20.40
N CYS A 425 -3.89 9.33 -20.19
CA CYS A 425 -3.19 8.05 -20.36
C CYS A 425 -3.11 7.56 -21.81
N LYS A 426 -3.66 8.31 -22.79
CA LYS A 426 -3.77 7.95 -24.22
C LYS A 426 -4.57 6.67 -24.48
N LEU A 427 -5.55 6.37 -23.62
CA LEU A 427 -6.46 5.24 -23.73
C LEU A 427 -7.77 5.65 -24.45
N PRO A 428 -8.47 4.70 -25.09
CA PRO A 428 -9.80 4.97 -25.65
C PRO A 428 -10.76 5.48 -24.58
N LEU A 429 -11.51 6.54 -24.91
CA LEU A 429 -12.64 6.99 -24.12
C LEU A 429 -13.71 5.89 -24.07
N LYS A 430 -14.38 5.75 -22.93
CA LYS A 430 -15.59 4.93 -22.84
C LYS A 430 -16.82 5.83 -22.93
N PRO A 431 -17.99 5.32 -23.37
CA PRO A 431 -19.24 6.01 -23.09
C PRO A 431 -19.29 6.32 -21.59
N ASP A 432 -19.76 7.51 -21.21
CA ASP A 432 -20.01 7.79 -19.80
C ASP A 432 -20.96 6.69 -19.30
N GLU A 433 -20.48 5.82 -18.40
CA GLU A 433 -21.32 4.84 -17.74
C GLU A 433 -22.32 5.64 -16.91
N VAL A 434 -23.50 5.88 -17.50
CA VAL A 434 -24.47 6.86 -17.04
C VAL A 434 -24.63 6.72 -15.55
N VAL A 435 -24.23 7.76 -14.81
CA VAL A 435 -24.45 7.93 -13.38
C VAL A 435 -25.95 7.88 -13.16
N THR A 436 -26.47 6.66 -13.06
CA THR A 436 -27.88 6.39 -12.89
C THR A 436 -28.13 6.61 -11.41
N PRO A 437 -28.87 7.65 -11.02
CA PRO A 437 -28.97 8.02 -9.63
C PRO A 437 -29.88 7.02 -8.90
N ARG A 438 -29.32 5.89 -8.47
CA ARG A 438 -29.95 4.93 -7.55
C ARG A 438 -30.10 5.47 -6.12
N LEU A 439 -30.13 6.80 -5.96
CA LEU A 439 -30.31 7.54 -4.71
C LEU A 439 -31.29 8.72 -4.90
N LYS A 440 -32.52 8.43 -5.36
CA LYS A 440 -33.67 9.36 -5.24
C LYS A 440 -34.89 8.77 -4.51
N THR A 441 -34.75 7.64 -3.82
CA THR A 441 -35.88 6.90 -3.22
C THR A 441 -35.67 6.46 -1.75
N ARG A 442 -34.71 7.06 -1.02
CA ARG A 442 -34.54 6.86 0.44
C ARG A 442 -34.50 8.15 1.27
N LEU A 443 -34.99 9.26 0.72
CA LEU A 443 -35.34 10.47 1.46
C LEU A 443 -36.74 10.95 1.03
N LYS A 444 -37.75 10.29 1.60
CA LYS A 444 -39.10 10.78 1.84
C LYS A 444 -39.58 10.19 3.15
#